data_AF-A0A1H7Y074-F1
#
_entry.id   AF-A0A1H7Y074-F1
#
_cell.length_a   1.000
_cell.length_b   1.000
_cell.length_c   1.000
_cell.angle_alpha   90.00
_cell.angle_beta   90.00
_cell.angle_gamma   90.00
#
_symmetry.space_group_name_H-M   'P 1'
#
loop_
_entity.id
_entity.type
_entity.pdbx_description
1 polymer ?
#
loop_
_entity_poly.entity_id
_entity_poly.type
_entity_poly.pdbx_seq_one_letter_code
_entity_poly.pdbx_strand_id
1 'polypeptide(L)'
;MISFVYRTHYEGPLGKRVRRLPDDSVLHWFRRAWAAVVDEPGRDIQHWLDAELGGPVYGLHTVFREAREQRLPAPRDWRELATVLRDHLYYEGELRADEHGVRVCTDDDEVELCYFFFDDALAGLRPERAAYLLHESWPLPGDAAGDPLPAGPGETHAAFLTFYDSDSICWQPPITFPGVRLPDLAAHLRAATAGLEGWPLELVVLRALLAPHDTGLGEALARCNHWPSFGERTPSELYGPHETAHAYAMRVLEGGKPDRGRDPARTLLAADPHLAQMSMHADDYFGHQQWFLFDDVWAARHEHLSGSLLHYAAEWDPFC
;
A
#
# COMPACT_ATOMS: atom_id res chain seq x y z
N MET A 1 10.94 15.65 -15.69
CA MET A 1 11.18 14.46 -14.85
C MET A 1 9.85 13.81 -14.61
N ILE A 2 9.82 12.48 -14.68
CA ILE A 2 8.63 11.70 -14.40
C ILE A 2 8.90 10.74 -13.24
N SER A 3 7.84 10.34 -12.57
CA SER A 3 7.86 9.30 -11.56
C SER A 3 7.23 8.03 -12.12
N PHE A 4 7.89 6.92 -11.88
CA PHE A 4 7.33 5.59 -12.01
C PHE A 4 7.09 5.01 -10.62
N VAL A 5 5.91 4.44 -10.40
CA VAL A 5 5.59 3.73 -9.17
C VAL A 5 4.95 2.39 -9.51
N TYR A 6 5.49 1.31 -8.95
CA TYR A 6 4.91 -0.02 -9.01
C TYR A 6 4.37 -0.39 -7.63
N ARG A 7 3.05 -0.44 -7.49
CA ARG A 7 2.31 -0.87 -6.28
C ARG A 7 2.06 -2.38 -6.39
N THR A 8 2.68 -3.12 -5.48
CA THR A 8 2.60 -4.58 -5.43
C THR A 8 3.11 -5.09 -4.08
N HIS A 9 2.57 -6.21 -3.63
CA HIS A 9 3.00 -6.87 -2.40
C HIS A 9 4.41 -7.46 -2.50
N TYR A 10 4.90 -7.73 -3.72
CA TYR A 10 6.25 -8.25 -3.95
C TYR A 10 7.38 -7.27 -3.65
N GLU A 11 7.05 -5.99 -3.45
CA GLU A 11 8.03 -4.97 -3.12
C GLU A 11 8.21 -4.84 -1.60
N GLY A 12 9.25 -4.12 -1.18
CA GLY A 12 9.69 -4.05 0.21
C GLY A 12 8.65 -3.49 1.22
N PRO A 13 9.08 -3.01 2.38
CA PRO A 13 8.19 -2.70 3.51
C PRO A 13 7.01 -1.73 3.27
N LEU A 14 6.99 -1.02 2.14
CA LEU A 14 5.91 -0.10 1.76
C LEU A 14 4.99 -0.66 0.65
N GLY A 15 5.19 -1.89 0.18
CA GLY A 15 4.40 -2.51 -0.87
C GLY A 15 4.47 -1.75 -2.20
N LYS A 16 5.59 -1.07 -2.45
CA LYS A 16 5.82 -0.32 -3.70
C LYS A 16 7.28 -0.08 -4.02
N ARG A 17 7.57 0.06 -5.31
CA ARG A 17 8.84 0.56 -5.87
C ARG A 17 8.62 1.91 -6.53
N VAL A 18 9.46 2.89 -6.21
CA VAL A 18 9.44 4.24 -6.79
C VAL A 18 10.71 4.46 -7.60
N ARG A 19 10.59 5.09 -8.77
CA ARG A 19 11.72 5.48 -9.62
C ARG A 19 11.49 6.86 -10.20
N ARG A 20 12.55 7.68 -10.18
CA ARG A 20 12.59 8.92 -10.96
C ARG A 20 13.25 8.66 -12.30
N LEU A 21 12.60 9.06 -13.37
CA LEU A 21 13.06 8.87 -14.74
C LEU A 21 13.34 10.24 -15.36
N PRO A 22 14.42 10.38 -16.13
CA PRO A 22 14.94 11.69 -16.56
C PRO A 22 14.10 12.37 -17.63
N ASP A 23 13.12 11.67 -18.21
CA ASP A 23 12.34 12.18 -19.34
C ASP A 23 11.45 13.38 -18.96
N ASP A 24 11.20 14.23 -19.96
CA ASP A 24 10.39 15.44 -19.77
C ASP A 24 8.89 15.13 -19.67
N SER A 25 8.45 14.00 -20.20
CA SER A 25 7.04 13.57 -20.18
C SER A 25 6.93 12.04 -20.26
N VAL A 26 5.76 11.51 -19.88
CA VAL A 26 5.47 10.08 -19.99
C VAL A 26 5.54 9.62 -21.45
N LEU A 27 5.06 10.43 -22.40
CA LEU A 27 5.19 10.15 -23.82
C LEU A 27 6.66 10.05 -24.27
N HIS A 28 7.53 10.92 -23.77
CA HIS A 28 8.96 10.87 -24.10
C HIS A 28 9.62 9.59 -23.59
N TRP A 29 9.24 9.13 -22.38
CA TRP A 29 9.73 7.84 -21.87
C TRP A 29 9.28 6.68 -22.76
N PHE A 30 8.00 6.59 -23.13
CA PHE A 30 7.49 5.53 -24.00
C PHE A 30 8.15 5.54 -25.39
N ARG A 31 8.43 6.72 -25.95
CA ARG A 31 9.18 6.85 -27.21
C ARG A 31 10.63 6.41 -27.10
N ARG A 32 11.29 6.76 -25.99
CA ARG A 32 12.67 6.30 -25.71
C ARG A 32 12.72 4.79 -25.58
N ALA A 33 11.74 4.20 -24.88
CA ALA A 33 11.57 2.75 -24.81
C ALA A 33 11.33 2.15 -26.21
N TRP A 34 10.48 2.76 -27.03
CA TRP A 34 10.26 2.35 -28.43
C TRP A 34 11.56 2.32 -29.22
N ALA A 35 12.33 3.41 -29.21
CA ALA A 35 13.61 3.47 -29.91
C ALA A 35 14.61 2.43 -29.37
N ALA A 36 14.63 2.22 -28.06
CA ALA A 36 15.56 1.30 -27.41
C ALA A 36 15.24 -0.16 -27.70
N VAL A 37 13.96 -0.57 -27.67
CA VAL A 37 13.59 -1.98 -27.77
C VAL A 37 12.75 -2.31 -28.98
N VAL A 38 11.90 -1.44 -29.51
CA VAL A 38 11.12 -1.78 -30.72
C VAL A 38 11.96 -1.64 -31.98
N ASP A 39 12.71 -0.55 -32.10
CA ASP A 39 13.47 -0.21 -33.31
C ASP A 39 14.84 -0.91 -33.40
N GLU A 40 15.34 -1.48 -32.30
CA GLU A 40 16.60 -2.24 -32.25
C GLU A 40 16.32 -3.77 -32.26
N PRO A 41 16.48 -4.46 -33.41
CA PRO A 41 16.21 -5.89 -33.49
C PRO A 41 17.15 -6.70 -32.58
N GLY A 42 16.58 -7.67 -31.86
CA GLY A 42 17.34 -8.61 -31.03
C GLY A 42 17.63 -8.11 -29.61
N ARG A 43 17.27 -6.87 -29.25
CA ARG A 43 17.35 -6.43 -27.85
C ARG A 43 16.27 -7.13 -27.01
N ASP A 44 16.64 -7.54 -25.81
CA ASP A 44 15.70 -8.11 -24.83
C ASP A 44 14.86 -6.99 -24.21
N ILE A 45 13.53 -7.06 -24.41
CA ILE A 45 12.56 -6.08 -23.92
C ILE A 45 12.50 -6.12 -22.39
N GLN A 46 12.40 -7.31 -21.82
CA GLN A 46 12.22 -7.49 -20.37
C GLN A 46 13.47 -7.03 -19.65
N HIS A 47 14.65 -7.44 -20.12
CA HIS A 47 15.91 -7.02 -19.51
C HIS A 47 16.10 -5.50 -19.51
N TRP A 48 15.69 -4.82 -20.59
CA TRP A 48 15.77 -3.35 -20.65
C TRP A 48 14.81 -2.69 -19.67
N LEU A 49 13.55 -3.15 -19.60
CA LEU A 49 12.55 -2.64 -18.66
C LEU A 49 12.99 -2.86 -17.20
N ASP A 50 13.49 -4.05 -16.88
CA ASP A 50 13.95 -4.38 -15.53
C ASP A 50 15.09 -3.46 -15.09
N ALA A 51 16.07 -3.21 -15.98
CA ALA A 51 17.18 -2.31 -15.71
C ALA A 51 16.74 -0.85 -15.52
N GLU A 52 15.79 -0.39 -16.34
CA GLU A 52 15.27 0.97 -16.32
C GLU A 52 14.40 1.24 -15.06
N LEU A 53 13.47 0.32 -14.77
CA LEU A 53 12.43 0.45 -13.76
C LEU A 53 12.79 -0.19 -12.41
N GLY A 54 13.96 -0.82 -12.32
CA GLY A 54 14.47 -1.42 -11.08
C GLY A 54 13.87 -2.80 -10.75
N GLY A 55 13.40 -3.53 -11.75
CA GLY A 55 12.86 -4.89 -11.64
C GLY A 55 11.64 -5.11 -12.55
N PRO A 56 11.08 -6.34 -12.52
CA PRO A 56 9.98 -6.71 -13.39
C PRO A 56 8.71 -5.90 -13.10
N VAL A 57 7.96 -5.62 -14.16
CA VAL A 57 6.66 -4.97 -14.11
C VAL A 57 5.69 -5.82 -14.93
N TYR A 58 4.69 -6.38 -14.26
CA TYR A 58 3.77 -7.31 -14.89
C TYR A 58 3.01 -6.67 -16.05
N GLY A 59 2.84 -7.40 -17.15
CA GLY A 59 2.15 -6.93 -18.36
C GLY A 59 2.87 -5.87 -19.20
N LEU A 60 3.70 -5.00 -18.63
CA LEU A 60 4.25 -3.83 -19.33
C LEU A 60 5.06 -4.14 -20.60
N HIS A 61 5.77 -5.27 -20.63
CA HIS A 61 6.57 -5.66 -21.80
C HIS A 61 5.73 -5.96 -23.06
N THR A 62 4.44 -6.28 -22.89
CA THR A 62 3.57 -6.75 -23.98
C THR A 62 3.34 -5.69 -25.05
N VAL A 63 3.12 -4.42 -24.68
CA VAL A 63 2.94 -3.33 -25.66
C VAL A 63 4.17 -3.18 -26.57
N PHE A 64 5.39 -3.32 -26.04
CA PHE A 64 6.61 -3.22 -26.83
C PHE A 64 6.85 -4.48 -27.68
N ARG A 65 6.45 -5.65 -27.18
CA ARG A 65 6.50 -6.90 -27.95
C ARG A 65 5.58 -6.82 -29.16
N GLU A 66 4.31 -6.47 -28.95
CA GLU A 66 3.33 -6.30 -30.01
C GLU A 66 3.74 -5.21 -31.01
N ALA A 67 4.27 -4.09 -30.52
CA ALA A 67 4.81 -3.03 -31.37
C ALA A 67 5.91 -3.54 -32.31
N ARG A 68 6.82 -4.38 -31.81
CA ARG A 68 7.91 -4.96 -32.60
C ARG A 68 7.37 -5.97 -33.62
N GLU A 69 6.48 -6.86 -33.20
CA GLU A 69 5.91 -7.90 -34.05
C GLU A 69 5.05 -7.32 -35.18
N GLN A 70 4.26 -6.30 -34.87
CA GLN A 70 3.34 -5.64 -35.80
C GLN A 70 3.94 -4.42 -36.50
N ARG A 71 5.19 -4.06 -36.19
CA ARG A 71 5.91 -2.89 -36.72
C ARG A 71 5.14 -1.58 -36.51
N LEU A 72 4.61 -1.40 -35.31
CA LEU A 72 3.86 -0.18 -34.94
C LEU A 72 4.83 1.00 -34.79
N PRO A 73 4.48 2.18 -35.34
CA PRO A 73 5.28 3.37 -35.11
C PRO A 73 5.18 3.83 -33.65
N ALA A 74 6.22 4.50 -33.16
CA ALA A 74 6.17 5.16 -31.87
C ALA A 74 5.05 6.22 -31.84
N PRO A 75 4.29 6.35 -30.74
CA PRO A 75 3.15 7.26 -30.67
C PRO A 75 3.55 8.73 -30.81
N ARG A 76 2.77 9.53 -31.55
CA ARG A 76 3.06 10.94 -31.87
C ARG A 76 2.50 11.93 -30.84
N ASP A 77 1.53 11.52 -30.05
CA ASP A 77 0.99 12.28 -28.94
C ASP A 77 0.45 11.33 -27.86
N TRP A 78 -0.04 11.89 -26.76
CA TRP A 78 -0.58 11.10 -25.66
C TRP A 78 -1.86 10.33 -26.04
N ARG A 79 -2.63 10.80 -27.03
CA ARG A 79 -3.85 10.12 -27.48
C ARG A 79 -3.50 8.88 -28.27
N GLU A 80 -2.49 8.96 -29.13
CA GLU A 80 -1.94 7.80 -29.82
C GLU A 80 -1.32 6.81 -28.83
N LEU A 81 -0.58 7.28 -27.83
CA LEU A 81 -0.08 6.41 -26.76
C LEU A 81 -1.23 5.70 -26.04
N ALA A 82 -2.29 6.42 -25.66
CA ALA A 82 -3.46 5.83 -25.01
C ALA A 82 -4.14 4.75 -25.87
N THR A 83 -4.24 4.97 -27.18
CA THR A 83 -4.79 3.98 -28.12
C THR A 83 -3.89 2.75 -28.20
N VAL A 84 -2.59 2.94 -28.40
CA VAL A 84 -1.63 1.83 -28.50
C VAL A 84 -1.58 1.00 -27.22
N LEU A 85 -1.62 1.64 -26.05
CA LEU A 85 -1.70 0.93 -24.78
C LEU A 85 -3.00 0.12 -24.68
N ARG A 86 -4.16 0.72 -25.01
CA ARG A 86 -5.44 -0.01 -24.94
C ARG A 86 -5.48 -1.22 -25.86
N ASP A 87 -4.87 -1.12 -27.03
CA ASP A 87 -4.95 -2.15 -28.07
C ASP A 87 -3.92 -3.27 -27.87
N HIS A 88 -2.80 -2.99 -27.18
CA HIS A 88 -1.63 -3.89 -27.17
C HIS A 88 -1.00 -4.15 -25.79
N LEU A 89 -1.37 -3.40 -24.76
CA LEU A 89 -0.93 -3.66 -23.39
C LEU A 89 -1.79 -4.77 -22.79
N TYR A 90 -1.13 -5.77 -22.20
CA TYR A 90 -1.79 -6.72 -21.30
C TYR A 90 -2.06 -6.05 -19.95
N TYR A 91 -3.33 -6.00 -19.58
CA TYR A 91 -3.82 -5.62 -18.27
C TYR A 91 -5.21 -6.25 -18.07
N GLU A 92 -5.57 -6.54 -16.83
CA GLU A 92 -6.86 -7.16 -16.51
C GLU A 92 -7.90 -6.18 -15.93
N GLY A 93 -7.43 -5.07 -15.34
CA GLY A 93 -8.27 -4.07 -14.70
C GLY A 93 -8.51 -2.84 -15.58
N GLU A 94 -8.23 -1.67 -15.03
CA GLU A 94 -8.41 -0.39 -15.70
C GLU A 94 -7.09 0.19 -16.25
N LEU A 95 -7.19 0.83 -17.42
CA LEU A 95 -6.14 1.64 -18.02
C LEU A 95 -6.61 3.09 -18.11
N ARG A 96 -5.86 4.02 -17.51
CA ARG A 96 -6.09 5.47 -17.62
C ARG A 96 -4.85 6.17 -18.15
N ALA A 97 -4.95 6.70 -19.36
CA ALA A 97 -3.87 7.43 -20.03
C ALA A 97 -4.34 8.82 -20.46
N ASP A 98 -3.60 9.84 -20.05
CA ASP A 98 -3.78 11.24 -20.44
C ASP A 98 -2.42 11.91 -20.72
N GLU A 99 -2.42 13.24 -20.85
CA GLU A 99 -1.21 14.01 -21.13
C GLU A 99 -0.14 13.91 -20.02
N HIS A 100 -0.57 13.74 -18.77
CA HIS A 100 0.28 13.81 -17.59
C HIS A 100 0.61 12.44 -17.00
N GLY A 101 -0.13 11.38 -17.36
CA GLY A 101 0.12 10.07 -16.80
C GLY A 101 -0.48 8.88 -17.53
N VAL A 102 0.12 7.72 -17.27
CA VAL A 102 -0.39 6.38 -17.59
C VAL A 102 -0.53 5.64 -16.28
N ARG A 103 -1.73 5.16 -15.95
CA ARG A 103 -2.02 4.38 -14.75
C ARG A 103 -2.70 3.09 -15.17
N VAL A 104 -2.21 1.98 -14.66
CA VAL A 104 -2.66 0.64 -15.03
C VAL A 104 -2.94 -0.13 -13.76
N CYS A 105 -4.14 -0.69 -13.66
CA CYS A 105 -4.51 -1.73 -12.72
C CYS A 105 -4.56 -3.07 -13.47
N THR A 106 -3.95 -4.10 -12.90
CA THR A 106 -3.88 -5.45 -13.47
C THR A 106 -3.86 -6.47 -12.33
N ASP A 107 -3.98 -7.74 -12.66
CA ASP A 107 -3.76 -8.87 -11.77
C ASP A 107 -2.65 -9.75 -12.37
N ASP A 108 -1.94 -10.52 -11.54
CA ASP A 108 -0.98 -11.55 -11.97
C ASP A 108 -1.43 -12.99 -11.69
N ASP A 109 -2.75 -13.20 -11.57
CA ASP A 109 -3.45 -14.43 -11.18
C ASP A 109 -3.43 -14.72 -9.66
N GLU A 110 -2.61 -14.01 -8.87
CA GLU A 110 -2.52 -14.20 -7.42
C GLU A 110 -3.01 -12.95 -6.65
N VAL A 111 -2.60 -11.76 -7.09
CA VAL A 111 -2.96 -10.49 -6.45
C VAL A 111 -3.10 -9.34 -7.45
N GLU A 112 -3.93 -8.35 -7.09
CA GLU A 112 -3.99 -7.09 -7.82
C GLU A 112 -2.68 -6.32 -7.73
N LEU A 113 -2.29 -5.70 -8.84
CA LEU A 113 -1.08 -4.92 -9.03
C LEU A 113 -1.44 -3.60 -9.73
N CYS A 114 -0.70 -2.54 -9.42
CA CYS A 114 -0.83 -1.29 -10.16
C CYS A 114 0.52 -0.72 -10.53
N TYR A 115 0.63 -0.10 -11.69
CA TYR A 115 1.78 0.75 -11.99
C TYR A 115 1.37 2.08 -12.62
N PHE A 116 2.15 3.09 -12.30
CA PHE A 116 1.87 4.47 -12.63
C PHE A 116 3.11 5.13 -13.22
N PHE A 117 2.94 5.80 -14.34
CA PHE A 117 3.86 6.81 -14.86
C PHE A 117 3.15 8.15 -14.78
N PHE A 118 3.77 9.15 -14.18
CA PHE A 118 3.21 10.50 -14.15
C PHE A 118 4.31 11.56 -14.03
N ASP A 119 4.05 12.75 -14.56
CA ASP A 119 4.99 13.86 -14.46
C ASP A 119 4.92 14.56 -13.08
N ASP A 120 5.98 15.33 -12.77
CA ASP A 120 6.05 16.10 -11.53
C ASP A 120 5.00 17.23 -11.47
N ALA A 121 4.44 17.66 -12.60
CA ALA A 121 3.39 18.68 -12.61
C ALA A 121 2.11 18.13 -12.00
N LEU A 122 1.71 16.90 -12.37
CA LEU A 122 0.56 16.22 -11.77
C LEU A 122 0.77 15.98 -10.27
N ALA A 123 1.96 15.49 -9.89
CA ALA A 123 2.30 15.26 -8.49
C ALA A 123 2.27 16.56 -7.66
N GLY A 124 2.78 17.66 -8.22
CA GLY A 124 2.80 18.97 -7.57
C GLY A 124 1.43 19.64 -7.47
N LEU A 125 0.49 19.33 -8.36
CA LEU A 125 -0.89 19.81 -8.32
C LEU A 125 -1.78 19.06 -7.32
N ARG A 126 -1.34 17.87 -6.88
CA ARG A 126 -2.07 16.94 -6.00
C ARG A 126 -1.14 16.30 -4.96
N PRO A 127 -0.43 17.10 -4.13
CA PRO A 127 0.49 16.54 -3.14
C PRO A 127 -0.22 15.64 -2.12
N GLU A 128 -1.47 15.93 -1.78
CA GLU A 128 -2.36 15.10 -0.95
C GLU A 128 -2.74 13.77 -1.59
N ARG A 129 -2.37 13.54 -2.84
CA ARG A 129 -2.52 12.26 -3.54
C ARG A 129 -1.19 11.55 -3.75
N ALA A 130 -0.12 12.31 -3.98
CA ALA A 130 1.18 11.78 -4.40
C ALA A 130 2.19 11.56 -3.26
N ALA A 131 2.03 12.20 -2.10
CA ALA A 131 3.09 12.21 -1.08
C ALA A 131 3.45 10.82 -0.52
N TYR A 132 2.47 9.99 -0.15
CA TYR A 132 2.71 8.60 0.28
C TYR A 132 3.09 7.72 -0.90
N LEU A 133 2.47 7.91 -2.06
CA LEU A 133 2.77 7.18 -3.29
C LEU A 133 4.26 7.29 -3.68
N LEU A 134 4.85 8.47 -3.49
CA LEU A 134 6.26 8.76 -3.78
C LEU A 134 7.19 8.58 -2.58
N HIS A 135 6.68 8.17 -1.41
CA HIS A 135 7.50 7.96 -0.23
C HIS A 135 8.27 6.63 -0.34
N GLU A 136 9.60 6.68 -0.25
CA GLU A 136 10.48 5.55 -0.58
C GLU A 136 10.99 4.78 0.65
N SER A 137 10.94 5.38 1.84
CA SER A 137 11.62 4.86 3.03
C SER A 137 10.65 4.37 4.09
N TRP A 138 10.96 3.23 4.70
CA TRP A 138 10.40 2.88 6.01
C TRP A 138 11.35 3.34 7.13
N PRO A 139 10.84 3.80 8.29
CA PRO A 139 9.44 4.09 8.61
C PRO A 139 8.95 5.42 8.03
N LEU A 140 7.63 5.65 8.01
CA LEU A 140 7.06 6.99 7.86
C LEU A 140 7.58 7.90 8.98
N PRO A 141 7.74 9.21 8.72
CA PRO A 141 8.29 10.14 9.71
C PRO A 141 7.44 10.18 10.98
N GLY A 142 8.09 9.94 12.12
CA GLY A 142 7.52 10.14 13.45
C GLY A 142 7.58 11.60 13.90
N ASP A 143 6.97 11.89 15.04
CA ASP A 143 6.94 13.23 15.63
C ASP A 143 8.10 13.48 16.60
N ALA A 144 8.64 14.71 16.59
CA ALA A 144 9.36 15.23 17.75
C ALA A 144 8.35 15.73 18.80
N ALA A 145 8.53 15.35 20.06
CA ALA A 145 7.62 15.76 21.13
C ALA A 145 7.58 17.30 21.29
N GLY A 146 6.38 17.90 21.40
CA GLY A 146 6.23 19.24 21.97
C GLY A 146 5.28 20.24 21.29
N ASP A 147 4.70 19.97 20.11
CA ASP A 147 3.81 20.96 19.49
C ASP A 147 2.39 20.96 20.08
N PRO A 148 1.62 22.06 19.89
CA PRO A 148 0.26 22.14 20.36
C PRO A 148 -0.63 21.09 19.70
N LEU A 149 -1.48 20.45 20.51
CA LEU A 149 -2.53 19.58 20.00
C LEU A 149 -3.53 20.39 19.16
N PRO A 150 -4.05 19.83 18.05
CA PRO A 150 -5.18 20.40 17.34
C PRO A 150 -6.38 20.62 18.29
N ALA A 151 -7.18 21.63 18.01
CA ALA A 151 -8.40 21.88 18.76
C ALA A 151 -9.47 20.82 18.45
N GLY A 152 -10.21 20.39 19.47
CA GLY A 152 -11.33 19.45 19.31
C GLY A 152 -11.12 18.12 20.04
N PRO A 153 -12.06 17.17 19.86
CA PRO A 153 -12.04 15.88 20.55
C PRO A 153 -11.00 14.90 19.98
N GLY A 154 -10.36 15.24 18.85
CA GLY A 154 -9.39 14.40 18.14
C GLY A 154 -10.04 13.33 17.26
N GLU A 155 -9.25 12.68 16.44
CA GLU A 155 -9.65 11.54 15.62
C GLU A 155 -8.44 10.67 15.29
N THR A 156 -8.66 9.36 15.14
CA THR A 156 -7.63 8.41 14.70
C THR A 156 -8.06 7.75 13.42
N HIS A 157 -7.14 7.61 12.48
CA HIS A 157 -7.33 6.87 11.24
C HIS A 157 -6.51 5.58 11.27
N ALA A 158 -7.07 4.50 10.73
CA ALA A 158 -6.40 3.23 10.55
C ALA A 158 -6.50 2.81 9.07
N ALA A 159 -5.35 2.59 8.43
CA ALA A 159 -5.24 2.07 7.09
C ALA A 159 -4.55 0.70 7.14
N PHE A 160 -5.27 -0.33 6.69
CA PHE A 160 -4.78 -1.70 6.58
C PHE A 160 -4.55 -2.02 5.11
N LEU A 161 -3.29 -2.00 4.69
CA LEU A 161 -2.84 -2.42 3.36
C LEU A 161 -2.48 -3.90 3.42
N THR A 162 -3.49 -4.72 3.71
CA THR A 162 -3.40 -6.18 3.70
C THR A 162 -3.97 -6.70 2.39
N PHE A 163 -3.62 -7.95 2.06
CA PHE A 163 -4.17 -8.63 0.89
C PHE A 163 -4.68 -10.00 1.30
N TYR A 164 -5.72 -10.42 0.60
CA TYR A 164 -6.26 -11.76 0.62
C TYR A 164 -6.23 -12.30 -0.81
N ASP A 165 -6.40 -13.60 -0.97
CA ASP A 165 -6.42 -14.26 -2.28
C ASP A 165 -7.34 -13.50 -3.25
N SER A 166 -6.78 -13.02 -4.37
CA SER A 166 -7.45 -12.25 -5.43
C SER A 166 -7.95 -10.83 -5.10
N ASP A 167 -7.95 -10.37 -3.83
CA ASP A 167 -8.39 -9.01 -3.43
C ASP A 167 -7.29 -8.32 -2.60
N SER A 168 -6.62 -7.33 -3.19
CA SER A 168 -5.32 -6.84 -2.69
C SER A 168 -5.21 -5.31 -2.67
N ILE A 169 -5.97 -4.62 -3.51
CA ILE A 169 -5.95 -3.18 -3.67
C ILE A 169 -7.33 -2.62 -3.34
N CYS A 170 -7.40 -1.76 -2.33
CA CYS A 170 -8.59 -0.95 -2.01
C CYS A 170 -9.84 -1.72 -1.57
N TRP A 171 -9.68 -3.01 -1.27
CA TRP A 171 -10.76 -3.86 -0.75
C TRP A 171 -11.26 -3.40 0.64
N GLN A 172 -10.38 -2.78 1.46
CA GLN A 172 -10.71 -2.26 2.78
C GLN A 172 -10.47 -0.74 2.86
N PRO A 173 -11.52 0.09 2.96
CA PRO A 173 -11.35 1.52 3.14
C PRO A 173 -10.75 1.83 4.52
N PRO A 174 -10.04 2.97 4.67
CA PRO A 174 -9.59 3.44 5.97
C PRO A 174 -10.72 3.56 6.99
N ILE A 175 -10.38 3.28 8.25
CA ILE A 175 -11.30 3.39 9.37
C ILE A 175 -10.98 4.64 10.17
N THR A 176 -12.00 5.41 10.50
CA THR A 176 -11.87 6.58 11.38
C THR A 176 -12.53 6.30 12.72
N PHE A 177 -11.87 6.72 13.80
CA PHE A 177 -12.37 6.70 15.18
C PHE A 177 -12.57 8.15 15.64
N PRO A 178 -13.78 8.71 15.47
CA PRO A 178 -14.05 10.08 15.87
C PRO A 178 -13.98 10.24 17.39
N GLY A 179 -13.32 11.31 17.85
CA GLY A 179 -13.19 11.63 19.27
C GLY A 179 -12.17 10.77 20.03
N VAL A 180 -11.29 10.07 19.31
CA VAL A 180 -10.26 9.20 19.88
C VAL A 180 -8.93 9.57 19.25
N ARG A 181 -7.95 9.95 20.08
CA ARG A 181 -6.55 10.11 19.63
C ARG A 181 -5.79 8.81 19.80
N LEU A 182 -4.64 8.69 19.13
CA LEU A 182 -3.89 7.43 19.12
C LEU A 182 -3.48 6.95 20.53
N PRO A 183 -3.05 7.84 21.47
CA PRO A 183 -2.77 7.43 22.85
C PRO A 183 -3.99 6.82 23.58
N ASP A 184 -5.20 7.21 23.22
CA ASP A 184 -6.44 6.72 23.82
C ASP A 184 -7.03 5.52 23.06
N LEU A 185 -6.51 5.20 21.86
CA LEU A 185 -7.08 4.15 21.00
C LEU A 185 -7.05 2.78 21.67
N ALA A 186 -5.98 2.44 22.38
CA ALA A 186 -5.88 1.16 23.10
C ALA A 186 -7.05 0.98 24.10
N ALA A 187 -7.35 2.02 24.89
CA ALA A 187 -8.46 1.98 25.84
C ALA A 187 -9.82 1.92 25.13
N HIS A 188 -9.97 2.68 24.03
CA HIS A 188 -11.18 2.67 23.21
C HIS A 188 -11.47 1.29 22.63
N LEU A 189 -10.48 0.64 22.01
CA LEU A 189 -10.64 -0.69 21.39
C LEU A 189 -11.03 -1.75 22.43
N ARG A 190 -10.44 -1.72 23.63
CA ARG A 190 -10.82 -2.65 24.72
C ARG A 190 -12.28 -2.45 25.16
N ALA A 191 -12.75 -1.21 25.21
CA ALA A 191 -14.12 -0.89 25.61
C ALA A 191 -15.16 -1.21 24.51
N ALA A 192 -14.73 -1.30 23.25
CA ALA A 192 -15.62 -1.59 22.12
C ALA A 192 -16.19 -3.00 22.17
N THR A 193 -17.50 -3.11 21.97
CA THR A 193 -18.25 -4.38 21.87
C THR A 193 -19.31 -4.35 20.78
N ALA A 194 -19.96 -3.20 20.54
CA ALA A 194 -20.92 -3.04 19.45
C ALA A 194 -20.22 -2.89 18.09
N GLY A 195 -20.76 -3.53 17.06
CA GLY A 195 -20.33 -3.32 15.67
C GLY A 195 -19.04 -4.03 15.24
N LEU A 196 -18.50 -4.94 16.07
CA LEU A 196 -17.27 -5.66 15.75
C LEU A 196 -17.40 -6.56 14.52
N GLU A 197 -18.60 -7.04 14.17
CA GLU A 197 -18.83 -7.82 12.95
C GLU A 197 -18.57 -7.02 11.66
N GLY A 198 -18.59 -5.69 11.74
CA GLY A 198 -18.24 -4.81 10.62
C GLY A 198 -16.79 -4.32 10.64
N TRP A 199 -16.00 -4.72 11.64
CA TRP A 199 -14.58 -4.39 11.68
C TRP A 199 -13.78 -5.39 10.83
N PRO A 200 -12.73 -4.92 10.14
CA PRO A 200 -11.80 -5.81 9.46
C PRO A 200 -11.08 -6.68 10.50
N LEU A 201 -10.69 -7.88 10.07
CA LEU A 201 -10.10 -8.88 10.94
C LEU A 201 -8.82 -8.36 11.62
N GLU A 202 -8.04 -7.55 10.92
CA GLU A 202 -6.84 -6.86 11.39
C GLU A 202 -7.12 -6.08 12.69
N LEU A 203 -8.21 -5.31 12.69
CA LEU A 203 -8.61 -4.50 13.83
C LEU A 203 -9.18 -5.35 14.98
N VAL A 204 -9.94 -6.40 14.65
CA VAL A 204 -10.48 -7.35 15.63
C VAL A 204 -9.34 -8.09 16.35
N VAL A 205 -8.34 -8.54 15.61
CA VAL A 205 -7.12 -9.17 16.14
C VAL A 205 -6.33 -8.18 16.97
N LEU A 206 -6.09 -6.96 16.48
CA LEU A 206 -5.39 -5.92 17.23
C LEU A 206 -6.08 -5.66 18.59
N ARG A 207 -7.41 -5.54 18.60
CA ARG A 207 -8.20 -5.39 19.83
C ARG A 207 -7.97 -6.56 20.80
N ALA A 208 -8.04 -7.79 20.32
CA ALA A 208 -7.84 -8.97 21.14
C ALA A 208 -6.42 -9.05 21.73
N LEU A 209 -5.42 -8.51 21.03
CA LEU A 209 -4.02 -8.53 21.46
C LEU A 209 -3.65 -7.46 22.49
N LEU A 210 -4.50 -6.46 22.71
CA LEU A 210 -4.34 -5.46 23.76
C LEU A 210 -4.48 -6.09 25.14
N ALA A 211 -3.42 -6.06 25.94
CA ALA A 211 -3.48 -6.42 27.34
C ALA A 211 -4.20 -5.34 28.17
N PRO A 212 -4.73 -5.69 29.36
CA PRO A 212 -5.40 -4.72 30.24
C PRO A 212 -4.53 -3.53 30.64
N HIS A 213 -3.21 -3.70 30.65
CA HIS A 213 -2.23 -2.70 31.07
C HIS A 213 -1.56 -1.97 29.90
N ASP A 214 -1.86 -2.34 28.65
CA ASP A 214 -1.26 -1.67 27.49
C ASP A 214 -1.80 -0.23 27.41
N THR A 215 -0.90 0.74 27.49
CA THR A 215 -1.22 2.18 27.39
C THR A 215 -1.17 2.70 25.96
N GLY A 216 -0.67 1.90 25.02
CA GLY A 216 -0.61 2.21 23.60
C GLY A 216 -0.75 0.96 22.74
N LEU A 217 -0.44 1.07 21.45
CA LEU A 217 -0.59 -0.03 20.50
C LEU A 217 0.69 -0.85 20.29
N GLY A 218 1.86 -0.32 20.68
CA GLY A 218 3.16 -0.91 20.35
C GLY A 218 3.31 -2.36 20.83
N GLU A 219 2.90 -2.65 22.06
CA GLU A 219 2.98 -3.99 22.62
C GLU A 219 1.99 -4.97 21.98
N ALA A 220 0.80 -4.50 21.62
CA ALA A 220 -0.19 -5.30 20.89
C ALA A 220 0.26 -5.59 19.46
N LEU A 221 0.88 -4.62 18.77
CA LEU A 221 1.50 -4.83 17.46
C LEU A 221 2.68 -5.81 17.54
N ALA A 222 3.50 -5.73 18.59
CA ALA A 222 4.57 -6.70 18.83
C ALA A 222 4.02 -8.12 19.04
N ARG A 223 2.88 -8.26 19.74
CA ARG A 223 2.17 -9.54 19.84
C ARG A 223 1.56 -9.97 18.49
N CYS A 224 1.08 -9.02 17.69
CA CYS A 224 0.51 -9.28 16.36
C CYS A 224 1.56 -9.85 15.40
N ASN A 225 2.82 -9.45 15.54
CA ASN A 225 3.94 -10.07 14.83
C ASN A 225 4.06 -11.59 15.07
N HIS A 226 3.46 -12.13 16.13
CA HIS A 226 3.42 -13.56 16.41
C HIS A 226 2.05 -14.20 16.14
N TRP A 227 1.04 -13.41 15.74
CA TRP A 227 -0.27 -13.91 15.35
C TRP A 227 -0.17 -14.82 14.11
N PRO A 228 -0.85 -15.98 14.03
CA PRO A 228 -0.88 -16.79 12.80
C PRO A 228 -1.49 -16.04 11.60
N SER A 229 -1.79 -16.74 10.50
CA SER A 229 -2.44 -16.13 9.33
C SER A 229 -3.83 -15.58 9.65
N PHE A 230 -4.23 -14.55 8.89
CA PHE A 230 -5.57 -13.95 8.89
C PHE A 230 -6.62 -14.80 8.13
N GLY A 231 -6.46 -16.13 8.11
CA GLY A 231 -7.22 -17.05 7.25
C GLY A 231 -8.70 -17.28 7.58
N GLU A 232 -9.36 -18.04 6.69
CA GLU A 232 -10.80 -18.12 6.33
C GLU A 232 -11.88 -18.23 7.42
N ARG A 233 -11.56 -18.43 8.69
CA ARG A 233 -12.57 -18.37 9.76
C ARG A 233 -12.05 -17.69 10.99
N THR A 234 -12.49 -16.46 11.18
CA THR A 234 -12.36 -15.77 12.45
C THR A 234 -13.19 -16.47 13.52
N PRO A 235 -12.57 -16.95 14.61
CA PRO A 235 -13.27 -17.51 15.75
C PRO A 235 -14.25 -16.50 16.34
N SER A 236 -15.46 -16.95 16.69
CA SER A 236 -16.49 -16.06 17.25
C SER A 236 -16.07 -15.45 18.59
N GLU A 237 -15.13 -16.07 19.30
CA GLU A 237 -14.52 -15.57 20.53
C GLU A 237 -13.85 -14.21 20.35
N LEU A 238 -13.31 -13.92 19.16
CA LEU A 238 -12.64 -12.64 18.89
C LEU A 238 -13.60 -11.45 18.84
N TYR A 239 -14.86 -11.69 18.47
CA TYR A 239 -15.93 -10.68 18.44
C TYR A 239 -16.63 -10.50 19.80
N GLY A 240 -16.26 -11.30 20.80
CA GLY A 240 -16.85 -11.24 22.13
C GLY A 240 -16.33 -10.08 23.02
N PRO A 241 -16.72 -10.08 24.31
CA PRO A 241 -16.14 -9.20 25.32
C PRO A 241 -14.61 -9.27 25.30
N HIS A 242 -13.95 -8.13 25.50
CA HIS A 242 -12.49 -8.01 25.36
C HIS A 242 -11.73 -9.06 26.16
N GLU A 243 -12.12 -9.33 27.40
CA GLU A 243 -11.48 -10.36 28.24
C GLU A 243 -11.50 -11.76 27.59
N THR A 244 -12.60 -12.14 26.96
CA THR A 244 -12.73 -13.44 26.28
C THR A 244 -11.89 -13.47 25.00
N ALA A 245 -11.95 -12.40 24.19
CA ALA A 245 -11.15 -12.27 22.99
C ALA A 245 -9.65 -12.28 23.30
N HIS A 246 -9.24 -11.58 24.36
CA HIS A 246 -7.85 -11.52 24.82
C HIS A 246 -7.36 -12.86 25.33
N ALA A 247 -8.13 -13.53 26.19
CA ALA A 247 -7.78 -14.87 26.66
C ALA A 247 -7.68 -15.88 25.50
N TYR A 248 -8.55 -15.77 24.49
CA TYR A 248 -8.45 -16.56 23.26
C TYR A 248 -7.14 -16.26 22.52
N ALA A 249 -6.86 -14.99 22.26
CA ALA A 249 -5.67 -14.58 21.52
C ALA A 249 -4.37 -15.01 22.21
N MET A 250 -4.29 -14.92 23.54
CA MET A 250 -3.10 -15.38 24.27
C MET A 250 -2.89 -16.89 24.15
N ARG A 251 -3.96 -17.70 24.18
CA ARG A 251 -3.85 -19.14 23.92
C ARG A 251 -3.36 -19.45 22.50
N VAL A 252 -3.81 -18.66 21.52
CA VAL A 252 -3.31 -18.77 20.13
C VAL A 252 -1.82 -18.46 20.07
N LEU A 253 -1.34 -17.42 20.77
CA LEU A 253 0.09 -17.09 20.78
C LEU A 253 0.95 -18.10 21.55
N GLU A 254 0.43 -18.71 22.61
CA GLU A 254 1.16 -19.73 23.38
C GLU A 254 1.37 -21.03 22.59
N GLY A 255 0.36 -21.44 21.82
CA GLY A 255 0.39 -22.68 21.03
C GLY A 255 0.78 -22.50 19.57
N GLY A 256 0.70 -21.28 19.06
CA GLY A 256 0.84 -20.95 17.65
C GLY A 256 2.26 -20.58 17.26
N LYS A 257 2.55 -20.77 15.98
CA LYS A 257 3.70 -20.16 15.31
C LYS A 257 3.17 -19.37 14.12
N PRO A 258 3.88 -18.31 13.70
CA PRO A 258 3.74 -17.77 12.35
C PRO A 258 3.67 -18.91 11.33
N ASP A 259 2.64 -18.94 10.50
CA ASP A 259 2.43 -19.95 9.47
C ASP A 259 2.77 -19.37 8.08
N ARG A 260 2.62 -20.20 7.04
CA ARG A 260 2.74 -19.81 5.63
C ARG A 260 4.09 -19.17 5.22
N GLY A 261 5.17 -19.48 5.93
CA GLY A 261 6.50 -18.93 5.59
C GLY A 261 6.78 -17.56 6.20
N ARG A 262 5.92 -17.08 7.10
CA ARG A 262 6.13 -15.82 7.81
C ARG A 262 7.33 -15.86 8.75
N ASP A 263 8.17 -14.84 8.66
CA ASP A 263 9.31 -14.62 9.54
C ASP A 263 9.14 -13.35 10.39
N PRO A 264 8.80 -13.48 11.68
CA PRO A 264 8.67 -12.34 12.59
C PRO A 264 9.93 -11.48 12.71
N ALA A 265 11.12 -12.02 12.44
CA ALA A 265 12.37 -11.27 12.51
C ALA A 265 12.51 -10.26 11.36
N ARG A 266 11.73 -10.42 10.29
CA ARG A 266 11.68 -9.51 9.14
C ARG A 266 10.54 -8.48 9.22
N THR A 267 9.62 -8.63 10.17
CA THR A 267 8.58 -7.63 10.42
C THR A 267 9.20 -6.37 11.01
N LEU A 268 8.79 -5.22 10.47
CA LEU A 268 9.20 -3.91 10.97
C LEU A 268 8.07 -3.29 11.78
N LEU A 269 8.42 -2.66 12.90
CA LEU A 269 7.48 -2.01 13.80
C LEU A 269 8.08 -0.68 14.26
N ALA A 270 7.29 0.39 14.16
CA ALA A 270 7.59 1.68 14.78
C ALA A 270 6.32 2.22 15.45
N ALA A 271 6.44 2.68 16.69
CA ALA A 271 5.31 3.20 17.45
C ALA A 271 5.74 4.47 18.19
N ASP A 272 5.24 5.59 17.70
CA ASP A 272 5.34 6.93 18.27
C ASP A 272 3.99 7.33 18.88
N PRO A 273 3.92 8.41 19.70
CA PRO A 273 2.67 8.81 20.36
C PRO A 273 1.47 9.04 19.44
N HIS A 274 1.71 9.49 18.20
CA HIS A 274 0.68 9.89 17.23
C HIS A 274 0.74 9.11 15.90
N LEU A 275 1.67 8.17 15.78
CA LEU A 275 1.77 7.24 14.65
C LEU A 275 2.25 5.86 15.12
N ALA A 276 1.46 4.83 14.88
CA ALA A 276 1.84 3.44 15.02
C ALA A 276 1.81 2.77 13.65
N GLN A 277 2.89 2.09 13.28
CA GLN A 277 3.05 1.49 11.96
C GLN A 277 3.74 0.12 12.05
N MET A 278 3.24 -0.82 11.27
CA MET A 278 3.79 -2.17 11.17
C MET A 278 3.85 -2.61 9.72
N SER A 279 5.01 -3.08 9.27
CA SER A 279 5.18 -3.78 8.01
C SER A 279 5.40 -5.25 8.34
N MET A 280 4.32 -6.01 8.42
CA MET A 280 4.32 -7.42 8.77
C MET A 280 4.86 -8.23 7.58
N HIS A 281 5.88 -9.05 7.80
CA HIS A 281 6.30 -10.02 6.79
C HIS A 281 5.16 -11.00 6.50
N ALA A 282 4.85 -11.23 5.23
CA ALA A 282 3.91 -12.27 4.81
C ALA A 282 4.70 -13.56 4.60
N ASP A 283 5.49 -13.63 3.52
CA ASP A 283 6.40 -14.73 3.20
C ASP A 283 7.46 -14.26 2.19
N ASP A 284 8.33 -15.18 1.74
CA ASP A 284 9.38 -14.88 0.76
C ASP A 284 8.85 -14.54 -0.64
N TYR A 285 7.60 -14.89 -0.94
CA TYR A 285 6.95 -14.61 -2.21
C TYR A 285 6.27 -13.25 -2.18
N PHE A 286 5.32 -13.03 -1.28
CA PHE A 286 4.50 -11.81 -1.18
C PHE A 286 5.08 -10.68 -0.30
N GLY A 287 6.27 -10.81 0.28
CA GLY A 287 6.93 -9.70 0.96
C GLY A 287 6.23 -9.23 2.25
N HIS A 288 5.54 -8.09 2.21
CA HIS A 288 5.01 -7.41 3.40
C HIS A 288 3.57 -6.89 3.27
N GLN A 289 2.84 -6.87 4.40
CA GLN A 289 1.56 -6.19 4.58
C GLN A 289 1.71 -5.02 5.55
N GLN A 290 1.08 -3.87 5.25
CA GLN A 290 1.32 -2.63 6.02
C GLN A 290 0.10 -2.17 6.80
N TRP A 291 0.29 -1.86 8.08
CA TRP A 291 -0.71 -1.25 8.95
C TRP A 291 -0.21 0.12 9.37
N PHE A 292 -1.06 1.14 9.23
CA PHE A 292 -0.78 2.49 9.67
C PHE A 292 -1.94 3.00 10.51
N LEU A 293 -1.65 3.44 11.74
CA LEU A 293 -2.62 4.05 12.64
C LEU A 293 -2.06 5.39 13.11
N PHE A 294 -2.75 6.48 12.82
CA PHE A 294 -2.29 7.83 13.15
C PHE A 294 -3.46 8.73 13.50
N ASP A 295 -3.22 9.76 14.31
CA ASP A 295 -4.27 10.69 14.72
C ASP A 295 -4.17 12.06 14.05
N ASP A 296 -5.12 12.93 14.40
CA ASP A 296 -5.22 14.32 13.93
C ASP A 296 -3.95 15.15 14.19
N VAL A 297 -3.16 14.80 15.21
CA VAL A 297 -1.92 15.50 15.53
C VAL A 297 -0.84 15.20 14.49
N TRP A 298 -0.63 13.91 14.18
CA TRP A 298 0.30 13.52 13.13
C TRP A 298 -0.20 13.98 11.75
N ALA A 299 -1.50 13.83 11.49
CA ALA A 299 -2.10 14.24 10.22
C ALA A 299 -1.93 15.74 9.96
N ALA A 300 -2.04 16.60 10.99
CA ALA A 300 -1.84 18.04 10.84
C ALA A 300 -0.39 18.43 10.52
N ARG A 301 0.61 17.67 11.00
CA ARG A 301 2.03 17.89 10.68
C ARG A 301 2.43 17.34 9.32
N HIS A 302 1.76 16.28 8.90
CA HIS A 302 2.06 15.54 7.69
C HIS A 302 0.87 15.53 6.72
N GLU A 303 0.20 16.68 6.55
CA GLU A 303 -1.08 16.83 5.84
C GLU A 303 -1.12 16.14 4.47
N HIS A 304 -0.09 16.35 3.65
CA HIS A 304 -0.03 15.70 2.34
C HIS A 304 0.17 14.18 2.44
N LEU A 305 1.00 13.73 3.40
CA LEU A 305 1.32 12.31 3.56
C LEU A 305 0.13 11.53 4.14
N SER A 306 -0.57 12.11 5.12
CA SER A 306 -1.78 11.53 5.71
C SER A 306 -2.91 11.45 4.69
N GLY A 307 -3.20 12.54 3.98
CA GLY A 307 -4.18 12.56 2.90
C GLY A 307 -3.84 11.53 1.80
N SER A 308 -2.57 11.46 1.40
CA SER A 308 -2.12 10.55 0.36
C SER A 308 -2.17 9.09 0.78
N LEU A 309 -1.85 8.78 2.04
CA LEU A 309 -1.96 7.42 2.58
C LEU A 309 -3.42 6.95 2.64
N LEU A 310 -4.34 7.81 3.13
CA LEU A 310 -5.77 7.48 3.17
C LEU A 310 -6.32 7.27 1.76
N HIS A 311 -5.93 8.12 0.80
CA HIS A 311 -6.32 7.94 -0.59
C HIS A 311 -5.74 6.65 -1.19
N TYR A 312 -4.45 6.38 -0.98
CA TYR A 312 -3.78 5.17 -1.46
C TYR A 312 -4.45 3.89 -0.94
N ALA A 313 -4.91 3.90 0.31
CA ALA A 313 -5.66 2.81 0.89
C ALA A 313 -7.05 2.65 0.25
N ALA A 314 -7.74 3.74 -0.06
CA ALA A 314 -9.11 3.73 -0.58
C ALA A 314 -9.23 3.58 -2.09
N GLU A 315 -8.21 3.96 -2.86
CA GLU A 315 -8.29 4.09 -4.32
C GLU A 315 -7.08 3.48 -5.04
N TRP A 316 -7.34 2.78 -6.15
CA TRP A 316 -6.28 2.19 -6.96
C TRP A 316 -5.58 3.28 -7.79
N ASP A 317 -6.36 4.24 -8.31
CA ASP A 317 -5.86 5.38 -9.06
C ASP A 317 -5.49 6.51 -8.08
N PRO A 318 -4.21 6.90 -7.98
CA PRO A 318 -3.83 7.98 -7.08
C PRO A 318 -4.46 9.33 -7.45
N PHE A 319 -4.94 9.55 -8.68
CA PHE A 319 -5.39 10.86 -9.16
C PHE A 319 -6.87 10.91 -9.55
N CYS A 320 -7.70 10.00 -9.03
CA CYS A 320 -9.16 10.07 -9.15
C CYS A 320 -9.80 11.11 -8.20
#